data_AF-A0A955T979-F1
#
_entry.id   AF-A0A955T979-F1
#
_cell.length_a   1.000
_cell.length_b   1.000
_cell.length_c   1.000
_cell.angle_alpha   90.00
_cell.angle_beta   90.00
_cell.angle_gamma   90.00
#
_symmetry.space_group_name_H-M   'P 1'
#
loop_
_entity.id
_entity.type
_entity.pdbx_description
1 polymer ?
#
loop_
_entity_poly.entity_id
_entity_poly.type
_entity_poly.pdbx_seq_one_letter_code
_entity_poly.pdbx_strand_id
1 'polypeptide(L)'
;AFAPCGQVDATGIDPTFDSFGSFPTATFGGSGIPTHSVATSTFVDSVNGNTITLGLSAHGRYSNPDLTNDGAGTFFAQPGSNGSPLGALWNFNYYISITGGGTFADYAFELLYDFDPGVDTGAASLGILDFDEAIDAVAGFSGASGLVSLVEGSENLLFGFLGTPSSFITPPAGSFDPNAPGEYTFQLRVSDTSGVLETTSINVEVVPEPATMALIGTGVAAMAARRRRTA
;
A
#
# COMPACT_ATOMS: atom_id res chain seq x y z
N ALA A 1 -23.94 18.15 33.87
CA ALA A 1 -23.53 16.82 33.39
C ALA A 1 -23.16 16.99 31.93
N PHE A 2 -21.88 16.90 31.60
CA PHE A 2 -21.42 16.94 30.21
C PHE A 2 -21.69 15.57 29.59
N ALA A 3 -22.43 15.53 28.49
CA ALA A 3 -22.62 14.32 27.72
C ALA A 3 -21.26 13.89 27.12
N PRO A 4 -20.90 12.60 27.14
CA PRO A 4 -19.69 12.15 26.48
C PRO A 4 -19.83 12.33 24.97
N CYS A 5 -18.82 12.97 24.38
CA CYS A 5 -18.58 13.01 22.94
C CYS A 5 -18.55 11.56 22.41
N GLY A 6 -19.22 11.30 21.30
CA GLY A 6 -19.30 9.98 20.69
C GLY A 6 -17.90 9.41 20.44
N GLN A 7 -17.67 8.21 20.93
CA GLN A 7 -16.49 7.43 20.61
C GLN A 7 -16.57 7.13 19.11
N VAL A 8 -15.67 7.71 18.32
CA VAL A 8 -15.53 7.36 16.91
C VAL A 8 -15.10 5.90 16.90
N ASP A 9 -15.92 5.02 16.34
CA ASP A 9 -15.60 3.60 16.23
C ASP A 9 -14.31 3.48 15.42
N ALA A 10 -13.23 3.05 16.09
CA ALA A 10 -11.95 2.68 15.51
C ALA A 10 -12.10 1.36 14.73
N THR A 11 -13.02 1.37 13.77
CA THR A 11 -13.24 0.26 12.86
C THR A 11 -12.08 0.22 11.88
N GLY A 12 -11.55 -0.98 11.66
CA GLY A 12 -10.53 -1.23 10.66
C GLY A 12 -10.97 -0.75 9.29
N ILE A 13 -9.98 -0.44 8.44
CA ILE A 13 -10.24 -0.18 7.04
C ILE A 13 -10.24 -1.52 6.31
N ASP A 14 -11.42 -1.96 5.90
CA ASP A 14 -11.53 -3.07 4.96
C ASP A 14 -11.00 -2.66 3.57
N PRO A 15 -10.51 -3.61 2.74
CA PRO A 15 -10.24 -3.34 1.34
C PRO A 15 -11.50 -2.85 0.59
N THR A 16 -11.36 -1.74 -0.12
CA THR A 16 -12.42 -1.09 -0.90
C THR A 16 -11.90 -0.72 -2.28
N PHE A 17 -12.64 -1.08 -3.33
CA PHE A 17 -12.30 -0.77 -4.73
C PHE A 17 -13.47 -1.10 -5.65
N ASP A 18 -13.48 -0.56 -6.87
CA ASP A 18 -14.47 -0.90 -7.90
C ASP A 18 -14.13 -2.19 -8.65
N SER A 19 -12.83 -2.39 -8.94
CA SER A 19 -12.34 -3.59 -9.62
C SER A 19 -10.99 -4.05 -9.10
N PHE A 20 -10.75 -5.36 -9.19
CA PHE A 20 -9.48 -5.98 -8.86
C PHE A 20 -9.00 -6.83 -10.04
N GLY A 21 -7.77 -6.60 -10.51
CA GLY A 21 -7.19 -7.40 -11.58
C GLY A 21 -6.09 -6.71 -12.35
N SER A 22 -5.97 -7.03 -13.65
CA SER A 22 -4.92 -6.48 -14.50
C SER A 22 -5.17 -5.03 -14.85
N PHE A 23 -4.18 -4.18 -14.62
CA PHE A 23 -4.19 -2.75 -14.89
C PHE A 23 -2.94 -2.34 -15.70
N PRO A 24 -2.89 -2.69 -17.00
CA PRO A 24 -1.68 -2.56 -17.83
C PRO A 24 -1.27 -1.12 -18.14
N THR A 25 -2.08 -0.13 -17.77
CA THR A 25 -1.78 1.29 -17.93
C THR A 25 -0.82 1.82 -16.87
N ALA A 26 -0.71 1.15 -15.72
CA ALA A 26 0.26 1.51 -14.69
C ALA A 26 1.66 1.02 -15.04
N THR A 27 2.66 1.80 -14.64
CA THR A 27 4.08 1.41 -14.60
C THR A 27 4.63 1.42 -13.18
N PHE A 28 3.93 2.06 -12.24
CA PHE A 28 4.35 2.24 -10.85
C PHE A 28 5.76 2.83 -10.72
N GLY A 29 6.12 3.70 -11.67
CA GLY A 29 7.40 4.39 -11.71
C GLY A 29 8.59 3.53 -12.17
N GLY A 30 8.37 2.33 -12.72
CA GLY A 30 9.48 1.45 -13.12
C GLY A 30 9.13 0.34 -14.10
N SER A 31 10.17 -0.30 -14.65
CA SER A 31 10.01 -1.50 -15.45
C SER A 31 10.05 -2.75 -14.57
N GLY A 32 9.19 -3.73 -14.86
CA GLY A 32 9.21 -5.04 -14.18
C GLY A 32 8.40 -5.10 -12.89
N ILE A 33 7.69 -4.03 -12.53
CA ILE A 33 6.72 -4.06 -11.44
C ILE A 33 5.43 -4.72 -11.97
N PRO A 34 4.89 -5.75 -11.29
CA PRO A 34 3.69 -6.43 -11.78
C PRO A 34 2.45 -5.54 -11.74
N THR A 35 1.61 -5.66 -12.77
CA THR A 35 0.35 -4.91 -12.93
C THR A 35 -0.87 -5.83 -13.07
N HIS A 36 -0.76 -7.10 -12.67
CA HIS A 36 -1.81 -8.11 -12.89
C HIS A 36 -2.78 -8.25 -11.70
N SER A 37 -2.47 -7.66 -10.55
CA SER A 37 -3.27 -7.69 -9.32
C SER A 37 -3.32 -6.29 -8.70
N VAL A 38 -4.21 -5.44 -9.21
CA VAL A 38 -4.36 -4.04 -8.79
C VAL A 38 -5.80 -3.80 -8.38
N ALA A 39 -6.01 -3.27 -7.18
CA ALA A 39 -7.28 -2.72 -6.73
C ALA A 39 -7.42 -1.32 -7.31
N THR A 40 -8.50 -1.05 -8.03
CA THR A 40 -8.72 0.25 -8.68
C THR A 40 -10.12 0.78 -8.41
N SER A 41 -10.22 2.07 -8.11
CA SER A 41 -11.49 2.82 -8.15
C SER A 41 -11.41 3.88 -9.25
N THR A 42 -12.50 4.10 -9.98
CA THR A 42 -12.56 5.15 -10.99
C THR A 42 -13.88 5.89 -10.89
N PHE A 43 -13.81 7.20 -10.64
CA PHE A 43 -14.98 8.05 -10.55
C PHE A 43 -14.87 9.25 -11.49
N VAL A 44 -16.03 9.78 -11.87
CA VAL A 44 -16.15 11.01 -12.65
C VAL A 44 -16.66 12.11 -11.74
N ASP A 45 -15.84 13.13 -11.54
CA ASP A 45 -16.26 14.34 -10.83
C ASP A 45 -17.37 15.02 -11.64
N SER A 46 -18.58 14.98 -11.10
CA SER A 46 -19.78 15.53 -11.74
C SER A 46 -19.74 17.05 -11.93
N VAL A 47 -18.90 17.77 -11.19
CA VAL A 47 -18.79 19.23 -11.25
C VAL A 47 -17.85 19.64 -12.38
N ASN A 48 -16.65 19.08 -12.41
CA ASN A 48 -15.61 19.49 -13.36
C ASN A 48 -15.53 18.58 -14.60
N GLY A 49 -16.17 17.41 -14.58
CA GLY A 49 -16.13 16.43 -15.66
C GLY A 49 -14.80 15.65 -15.72
N ASN A 50 -13.93 15.79 -14.72
CA ASN A 50 -12.68 15.07 -14.63
C ASN A 50 -12.94 13.60 -14.28
N THR A 51 -12.22 12.67 -14.91
CA THR A 51 -12.20 11.26 -14.51
C THR A 51 -10.94 10.99 -13.74
N ILE A 52 -11.09 10.52 -12.51
CA ILE A 52 -10.00 10.21 -11.58
C ILE A 52 -9.96 8.71 -11.38
N THR A 53 -8.75 8.14 -11.46
CA THR A 53 -8.49 6.73 -11.20
C THR A 53 -7.47 6.60 -10.09
N LEU A 54 -7.83 5.85 -9.06
CA LEU A 54 -6.97 5.46 -7.96
C LEU A 54 -6.62 3.97 -8.12
N GLY A 55 -5.36 3.61 -7.87
CA GLY A 55 -4.89 2.24 -7.96
C GLY A 55 -3.92 1.89 -6.85
N LEU A 56 -4.14 0.74 -6.19
CA LEU A 56 -3.27 0.18 -5.16
C LEU A 56 -2.91 -1.27 -5.47
N SER A 57 -1.68 -1.65 -5.15
CA SER A 57 -1.21 -3.03 -5.27
C SER A 57 -0.05 -3.30 -4.31
N ALA A 58 0.29 -4.56 -4.07
CA ALA A 58 1.51 -4.96 -3.38
C ALA A 58 2.22 -6.07 -4.16
N HIS A 59 3.56 -6.09 -4.11
CA HIS A 59 4.36 -7.05 -4.88
C HIS A 59 5.71 -7.36 -4.22
N GLY A 60 6.40 -8.38 -4.73
CA GLY A 60 7.70 -8.80 -4.23
C GLY A 60 8.77 -7.78 -4.59
N ARG A 61 9.60 -7.38 -3.63
CA ARG A 61 10.69 -6.43 -3.89
C ARG A 61 11.83 -7.10 -4.65
N TYR A 62 12.21 -6.54 -5.79
CA TYR A 62 13.29 -7.03 -6.65
C TYR A 62 13.05 -8.46 -7.15
N SER A 63 13.89 -9.41 -6.72
CA SER A 63 13.81 -10.82 -7.09
C SER A 63 13.09 -11.67 -6.03
N ASN A 64 12.48 -11.05 -5.03
CA ASN A 64 11.66 -11.78 -4.07
C ASN A 64 10.41 -12.35 -4.77
N PRO A 65 9.86 -13.46 -4.27
CA PRO A 65 8.62 -14.00 -4.81
C PRO A 65 7.50 -12.96 -4.83
N ASP A 66 6.70 -12.97 -5.90
CA ASP A 66 5.48 -12.18 -5.96
C ASP A 66 4.51 -12.62 -4.85
N LEU A 67 3.74 -11.65 -4.36
CA LEU A 67 2.72 -11.88 -3.34
C LEU A 67 1.52 -12.58 -3.99
N THR A 68 0.97 -13.56 -3.28
CA THR A 68 -0.37 -14.07 -3.59
C THR A 68 -1.43 -13.11 -3.05
N ASN A 69 -2.67 -13.23 -3.52
CA ASN A 69 -3.80 -12.46 -3.01
C ASN A 69 -5.08 -13.30 -3.02
N ASP A 70 -6.10 -12.82 -2.31
CA ASP A 70 -7.43 -13.45 -2.21
C ASP A 70 -8.41 -13.02 -3.33
N GLY A 71 -7.98 -12.14 -4.24
CA GLY A 71 -8.83 -11.53 -5.25
C GLY A 71 -9.82 -10.49 -4.72
N ALA A 72 -9.72 -10.14 -3.43
CA ALA A 72 -10.58 -9.22 -2.71
C ALA A 72 -9.79 -8.08 -2.03
N GLY A 73 -8.57 -7.79 -2.50
CA GLY A 73 -7.74 -6.68 -2.02
C GLY A 73 -6.81 -7.01 -0.85
N THR A 74 -6.74 -8.28 -0.42
CA THR A 74 -5.76 -8.73 0.59
C THR A 74 -4.60 -9.44 -0.10
N PHE A 75 -3.37 -8.98 0.14
CA PHE A 75 -2.14 -9.58 -0.34
C PHE A 75 -1.43 -10.32 0.79
N PHE A 76 -0.78 -11.44 0.48
CA PHE A 76 -0.06 -12.26 1.47
C PHE A 76 1.44 -12.16 1.25
N ALA A 77 2.13 -11.60 2.24
CA ALA A 77 3.57 -11.38 2.21
C ALA A 77 4.30 -12.25 3.22
N GLN A 78 5.59 -12.49 2.96
CA GLN A 78 6.49 -13.10 3.93
C GLN A 78 7.19 -12.02 4.78
N PRO A 79 7.38 -12.26 6.10
CA PRO A 79 8.16 -11.37 6.93
C PRO A 79 9.64 -11.39 6.50
N GLY A 80 10.29 -10.24 6.62
CA GLY A 80 11.72 -10.10 6.48
C GLY A 80 12.14 -8.86 5.70
N SER A 81 13.46 -8.70 5.59
CA SER A 81 14.08 -7.62 4.84
C SER A 81 15.18 -8.13 3.91
N ASN A 82 15.30 -7.46 2.77
CA ASN A 82 16.49 -7.52 1.94
C ASN A 82 17.61 -6.72 2.60
N GLY A 83 18.85 -7.15 2.40
CA GLY A 83 20.06 -6.37 2.72
C GLY A 83 20.19 -5.13 1.83
N SER A 84 21.40 -4.71 1.48
CA SER A 84 21.63 -3.47 0.72
C SER A 84 21.04 -3.52 -0.72
N PRO A 85 20.21 -2.53 -1.14
CA PRO A 85 19.65 -1.44 -0.32
C PRO A 85 18.55 -1.95 0.61
N LEU A 86 18.62 -1.59 1.90
CA LEU A 86 17.70 -2.08 2.94
C LEU A 86 16.24 -1.85 2.52
N GLY A 87 15.40 -2.87 2.69
CA GLY A 87 13.97 -2.79 2.44
C GLY A 87 13.25 -4.06 2.86
N ALA A 88 11.96 -4.00 3.14
CA ALA A 88 11.13 -5.17 3.33
C ALA A 88 11.20 -6.11 2.12
N LEU A 89 10.80 -7.37 2.28
CA LEU A 89 10.75 -8.32 1.15
C LEU A 89 9.73 -7.93 0.07
N TRP A 90 8.81 -7.02 0.38
CA TRP A 90 7.70 -6.60 -0.46
C TRP A 90 7.61 -5.07 -0.51
N ASN A 91 6.92 -4.57 -1.54
CA ASN A 91 6.61 -3.17 -1.75
C ASN A 91 5.10 -2.99 -1.89
N PHE A 92 4.63 -1.77 -1.65
CA PHE A 92 3.30 -1.33 -2.07
C PHE A 92 3.43 -0.36 -3.25
N ASN A 93 2.37 -0.28 -4.05
CA ASN A 93 2.33 0.54 -5.26
C ASN A 93 1.11 1.45 -5.21
N TYR A 94 1.26 2.65 -5.75
CA TYR A 94 0.14 3.59 -5.95
C TYR A 94 0.10 4.07 -7.40
N TYR A 95 -1.11 4.35 -7.87
CA TYR A 95 -1.39 4.99 -9.15
C TYR A 95 -2.52 5.99 -8.95
N ILE A 96 -2.30 7.22 -9.39
CA ILE A 96 -3.30 8.29 -9.34
C ILE A 96 -3.25 9.01 -10.68
N SER A 97 -4.34 8.98 -11.43
CA SER A 97 -4.46 9.71 -12.69
C SER A 97 -5.71 10.57 -12.74
N ILE A 98 -5.58 11.73 -13.37
CA ILE A 98 -6.65 12.67 -13.65
C ILE A 98 -6.70 12.86 -15.17
N THR A 99 -7.88 12.68 -15.74
CA THR A 99 -8.16 12.94 -17.17
C THR A 99 -9.36 13.87 -17.28
N GLY A 100 -9.50 14.60 -18.40
CA GLY A 100 -10.54 15.62 -18.56
C GLY A 100 -10.05 17.07 -18.44
N GLY A 101 -8.76 17.27 -18.16
CA GLY A 101 -8.11 18.58 -18.12
C GLY A 101 -7.76 19.09 -16.72
N GLY A 102 -8.27 18.42 -15.67
CA GLY A 102 -7.87 18.66 -14.29
C GLY A 102 -6.45 18.21 -13.95
N THR A 103 -5.99 18.66 -12.78
CA THR A 103 -4.65 18.49 -12.24
C THR A 103 -4.72 18.21 -10.74
N PHE A 104 -3.58 17.87 -10.12
CA PHE A 104 -3.53 17.62 -8.68
C PHE A 104 -3.99 18.84 -7.87
N ALA A 105 -3.68 20.07 -8.33
CA ALA A 105 -4.13 21.30 -7.66
C ALA A 105 -5.67 21.48 -7.55
N ASP A 106 -6.46 20.69 -8.29
CA ASP A 106 -7.93 20.75 -8.24
C ASP A 106 -8.53 19.88 -7.12
N TYR A 107 -7.72 19.00 -6.50
CA TYR A 107 -8.15 18.02 -5.51
C TYR A 107 -7.12 17.94 -4.37
N ALA A 108 -7.42 17.12 -3.35
CA ALA A 108 -6.45 16.74 -2.34
C ALA A 108 -6.32 15.21 -2.35
N PHE A 109 -5.11 14.73 -2.65
CA PHE A 109 -4.77 13.32 -2.74
C PHE A 109 -3.86 12.89 -1.59
N GLU A 110 -4.30 11.87 -0.86
CA GLU A 110 -3.57 11.34 0.28
C GLU A 110 -3.42 9.83 0.16
N LEU A 111 -2.21 9.32 0.46
CA LEU A 111 -1.99 7.93 0.77
C LEU A 111 -1.89 7.76 2.29
N LEU A 112 -2.80 6.99 2.85
CA LEU A 112 -2.71 6.50 4.21
C LEU A 112 -1.98 5.17 4.24
N TYR A 113 -1.08 4.98 5.20
CA TYR A 113 -0.26 3.77 5.31
C TYR A 113 -0.01 3.38 6.77
N ASP A 114 0.21 2.09 7.00
CA ASP A 114 0.32 1.51 8.34
C ASP A 114 1.74 1.05 8.68
N PHE A 115 2.14 1.23 9.95
CA PHE A 115 3.34 0.63 10.55
C PHE A 115 3.00 -0.37 11.67
N ASP A 116 1.77 -0.35 12.18
CA ASP A 116 1.29 -1.27 13.22
C ASP A 116 0.81 -2.57 12.57
N PRO A 117 1.35 -3.74 12.93
CA PRO A 117 0.88 -5.03 12.43
C PRO A 117 -0.49 -5.45 13.02
N GLY A 118 -1.11 -4.63 13.86
CA GLY A 118 -2.43 -4.88 14.42
C GLY A 118 -3.49 -5.06 13.33
N VAL A 119 -4.44 -5.97 13.59
CA VAL A 119 -5.63 -6.09 12.74
C VAL A 119 -6.54 -4.88 12.96
N ASP A 120 -7.26 -4.49 11.91
CA ASP A 120 -8.28 -3.45 11.97
C ASP A 120 -7.73 -2.07 12.41
N THR A 121 -6.52 -1.71 11.97
CA THR A 121 -5.98 -0.38 12.24
C THR A 121 -6.87 0.71 11.62
N GLY A 122 -7.47 1.53 12.49
CA GLY A 122 -8.34 2.63 12.05
C GLY A 122 -7.56 3.77 11.39
N ALA A 123 -8.23 4.51 10.49
CA ALA A 123 -7.64 5.59 9.69
C ALA A 123 -6.86 6.65 10.51
N ALA A 124 -7.27 6.92 11.75
CA ALA A 124 -6.64 7.91 12.62
C ALA A 124 -5.26 7.48 13.16
N SER A 125 -4.93 6.18 13.08
CA SER A 125 -3.65 5.62 13.49
C SER A 125 -2.65 5.53 12.33
N LEU A 126 -3.13 5.68 11.09
CA LEU A 126 -2.30 5.61 9.89
C LEU A 126 -1.46 6.87 9.70
N GLY A 127 -0.32 6.70 9.04
CA GLY A 127 0.43 7.81 8.47
C GLY A 127 -0.23 8.35 7.22
N ILE A 128 0.18 9.54 6.79
CA ILE A 128 -0.33 10.25 5.62
C ILE A 128 0.86 10.70 4.77
N LEU A 129 0.82 10.38 3.48
CA LEU A 129 1.58 11.02 2.42
C LEU A 129 0.63 11.92 1.62
N ASP A 130 0.85 13.22 1.68
CA ASP A 130 0.12 14.23 0.91
C ASP A 130 0.79 14.39 -0.46
N PHE A 131 0.12 13.99 -1.53
CA PHE A 131 0.71 14.02 -2.86
C PHE A 131 0.82 15.44 -3.42
N ASP A 132 -0.09 16.33 -3.07
CA ASP A 132 -0.08 17.72 -3.55
C ASP A 132 1.16 18.46 -3.03
N GLU A 133 1.42 18.35 -1.73
CA GLU A 133 2.61 18.91 -1.09
C GLU A 133 3.89 18.17 -1.52
N ALA A 134 3.83 16.84 -1.74
CA ALA A 134 4.98 16.07 -2.20
C ALA A 134 5.41 16.47 -3.63
N ILE A 135 4.46 16.69 -4.55
CA ILE A 135 4.75 17.14 -5.92
C ILE A 135 5.46 18.49 -5.89
N ASP A 136 4.94 19.45 -5.13
CA ASP A 136 5.53 20.78 -4.99
C ASP A 136 6.93 20.73 -4.38
N ALA A 137 7.12 19.89 -3.35
CA ALA A 137 8.42 19.69 -2.71
C ALA A 137 9.46 19.08 -3.67
N VAL A 138 9.08 18.07 -4.46
CA VAL A 138 9.99 17.41 -5.41
C VAL A 138 10.32 18.32 -6.60
N ALA A 139 9.33 19.08 -7.09
CA ALA A 139 9.53 20.03 -8.19
C ALA A 139 10.37 21.25 -7.78
N GLY A 140 10.42 21.56 -6.47
CA GLY A 140 11.20 22.67 -5.92
C GLY A 140 10.55 24.04 -6.13
N PHE A 141 9.26 24.09 -6.48
CA PHE A 141 8.47 25.32 -6.59
C PHE A 141 7.00 25.04 -6.26
N SER A 142 6.33 26.00 -5.62
CA SER A 142 4.91 25.91 -5.28
C SER A 142 4.03 25.99 -6.53
N GLY A 143 2.98 25.17 -6.57
CA GLY A 143 2.02 25.09 -7.68
C GLY A 143 2.44 24.14 -8.82
N ALA A 144 3.43 23.28 -8.59
CA ALA A 144 3.79 22.22 -9.52
C ALA A 144 2.68 21.18 -9.65
N SER A 145 1.90 20.95 -8.58
CA SER A 145 0.67 20.14 -8.60
C SER A 145 -0.32 20.58 -9.68
N GLY A 146 -0.34 21.87 -10.04
CA GLY A 146 -1.15 22.42 -11.14
C GLY A 146 -0.67 22.08 -12.55
N LEU A 147 0.42 21.31 -12.69
CA LEU A 147 0.97 20.86 -13.97
C LEU A 147 0.97 19.32 -14.10
N VAL A 148 0.59 18.62 -13.04
CA VAL A 148 0.67 17.17 -12.94
C VAL A 148 -0.75 16.61 -12.96
N SER A 149 -0.95 15.55 -13.75
CA SER A 149 -2.20 14.81 -13.83
C SER A 149 -2.00 13.30 -13.67
N LEU A 150 -0.77 12.86 -13.40
CA LEU A 150 -0.42 11.47 -13.16
C LEU A 150 0.72 11.40 -12.15
N VAL A 151 0.50 10.64 -11.08
CA VAL A 151 1.51 10.24 -10.12
C VAL A 151 1.39 8.75 -9.88
N GLU A 152 2.50 8.03 -10.00
CA GLU A 152 2.56 6.60 -9.75
C GLU A 152 3.93 6.22 -9.20
N GLY A 153 3.98 5.17 -8.37
CA GLY A 153 5.20 4.78 -7.70
C GLY A 153 5.10 3.44 -7.00
N SER A 154 6.26 2.96 -6.55
CA SER A 154 6.41 1.73 -5.77
C SER A 154 7.36 1.99 -4.61
N GLU A 155 6.83 1.85 -3.40
CA GLU A 155 7.52 2.23 -2.18
C GLU A 155 7.71 1.04 -1.26
N ASN A 156 8.62 1.20 -0.31
CA ASN A 156 8.90 0.23 0.73
C ASN A 156 8.75 0.88 2.10
N LEU A 157 8.08 0.22 3.04
CA LEU A 157 7.86 0.79 4.39
C LEU A 157 9.16 1.02 5.19
N LEU A 158 10.30 0.44 4.78
CA LEU A 158 11.62 0.77 5.35
C LEU A 158 12.29 1.99 4.70
N PHE A 159 11.66 2.67 3.73
CA PHE A 159 12.15 3.95 3.24
C PHE A 159 12.02 5.01 4.34
N GLY A 160 13.17 5.50 4.81
CA GLY A 160 13.23 6.32 6.02
C GLY A 160 12.41 7.61 5.99
N PHE A 161 12.07 8.13 4.81
CA PHE A 161 11.23 9.31 4.70
C PHE A 161 9.79 9.06 5.17
N LEU A 162 9.27 7.83 5.04
CA LEU A 162 7.93 7.46 5.54
C LEU A 162 7.87 7.44 7.07
N GLY A 163 9.01 7.27 7.75
CA GLY A 163 9.09 7.33 9.21
C GLY A 163 9.49 8.70 9.77
N THR A 164 9.65 9.72 8.92
CA THR A 164 10.18 11.03 9.32
C THR A 164 9.20 12.13 8.94
N PRO A 165 8.67 12.91 9.91
CA PRO A 165 7.77 14.02 9.61
C PRO A 165 8.38 15.03 8.62
N SER A 166 7.58 15.47 7.65
CA SER A 166 7.92 16.51 6.68
C SER A 166 6.68 17.38 6.37
N SER A 167 6.76 18.30 5.41
CA SER A 167 5.57 19.05 4.98
C SER A 167 4.49 18.19 4.30
N PHE A 168 4.88 17.03 3.76
CA PHE A 168 4.01 16.11 3.03
C PHE A 168 3.94 14.72 3.67
N ILE A 169 4.62 14.50 4.81
CA ILE A 169 4.58 13.24 5.57
C ILE A 169 4.13 13.52 6.99
N THR A 170 3.02 12.90 7.38
CA THR A 170 2.69 12.62 8.78
C THR A 170 2.93 11.14 9.02
N PRO A 171 3.98 10.71 9.75
CA PRO A 171 4.24 9.29 9.92
C PRO A 171 3.23 8.64 10.88
N PRO A 172 2.95 7.33 10.74
CA PRO A 172 2.22 6.57 11.74
C PRO A 172 3.01 6.55 13.05
N ALA A 173 2.36 6.19 14.15
CA ALA A 173 3.06 5.99 15.41
C ALA A 173 4.05 4.81 15.31
N GLY A 174 5.21 4.95 15.96
CA GLY A 174 6.22 3.90 16.00
C GLY A 174 7.09 3.82 14.74
N SER A 175 7.53 2.61 14.40
CA SER A 175 8.39 2.33 13.26
C SER A 175 8.01 0.99 12.66
N PHE A 176 8.01 0.89 11.33
CA PHE A 176 7.79 -0.38 10.65
C PHE A 176 8.82 -1.45 11.04
N ASP A 177 8.34 -2.62 11.49
CA ASP A 177 9.16 -3.83 11.66
C ASP A 177 8.86 -4.82 10.52
N PRO A 178 9.82 -5.05 9.61
CA PRO A 178 9.63 -5.97 8.50
C PRO A 178 9.45 -7.43 8.92
N ASN A 179 9.76 -7.79 10.16
CA ASN A 179 9.65 -9.16 10.68
C ASN A 179 8.37 -9.39 11.48
N ALA A 180 7.59 -8.35 11.75
CA ALA A 180 6.36 -8.47 12.51
C ALA A 180 5.26 -9.09 11.63
N PRO A 181 4.73 -10.26 12.00
CA PRO A 181 3.55 -10.79 11.34
C PRO A 181 2.30 -10.00 11.75
N GLY A 182 1.39 -9.80 10.81
CA GLY A 182 0.19 -9.02 11.04
C GLY A 182 -0.39 -8.41 9.77
N GLU A 183 -1.33 -7.49 9.94
CA GLU A 183 -1.98 -6.78 8.85
C GLU A 183 -1.36 -5.39 8.70
N TYR A 184 -1.14 -4.95 7.45
CA TYR A 184 -0.73 -3.59 7.14
C TYR A 184 -1.71 -3.00 6.13
N THR A 185 -2.31 -1.87 6.51
CA THR A 185 -3.38 -1.22 5.75
C THR A 185 -2.82 -0.10 4.87
N PHE A 186 -3.35 0.01 3.64
CA PHE A 186 -3.10 1.13 2.74
C PHE A 186 -4.40 1.66 2.16
N GLN A 187 -4.55 2.99 2.11
CA GLN A 187 -5.70 3.63 1.49
C GLN A 187 -5.29 4.86 0.69
N LEU A 188 -5.67 4.91 -0.58
CA LEU A 188 -5.67 6.13 -1.37
C LEU A 188 -7.02 6.81 -1.21
N ARG A 189 -6.95 8.12 -1.02
CA ARG A 189 -8.09 8.99 -0.80
C ARG A 189 -7.96 10.20 -1.71
N VAL A 190 -9.06 10.57 -2.33
CA VAL A 190 -9.21 11.84 -3.04
C VAL A 190 -10.37 12.62 -2.46
N SER A 191 -10.15 13.90 -2.23
CA SER A 191 -11.14 14.82 -1.69
C SER A 191 -11.15 16.15 -2.43
N ASP A 192 -12.25 16.88 -2.28
CA ASP A 192 -12.39 18.27 -2.67
C ASP A 192 -12.85 19.12 -1.48
N THR A 193 -13.25 20.37 -1.75
CA THR A 193 -13.80 21.25 -0.71
C THR A 193 -15.12 20.77 -0.09
N SER A 194 -15.80 19.81 -0.72
CA SER A 194 -17.06 19.21 -0.27
C SER A 194 -16.84 17.97 0.60
N GLY A 195 -15.67 17.34 0.52
CA GLY A 195 -15.27 16.19 1.32
C GLY A 195 -14.57 15.11 0.51
N VAL A 196 -14.53 13.88 1.06
CA VAL A 196 -13.99 12.71 0.36
C VAL A 196 -14.88 12.35 -0.82
N LEU A 197 -14.29 12.23 -2.00
CA LEU A 197 -14.97 11.88 -3.25
C LEU A 197 -14.89 10.39 -3.52
N GLU A 198 -13.71 9.79 -3.34
CA GLU A 198 -13.47 8.37 -3.60
C GLU A 198 -12.31 7.83 -2.75
N THR A 199 -12.32 6.53 -2.53
CA THR A 199 -11.24 5.80 -1.87
C THR A 199 -10.92 4.49 -2.58
N THR A 200 -9.66 4.06 -2.48
CA THR A 200 -9.23 2.70 -2.80
C THR A 200 -8.37 2.20 -1.65
N SER A 201 -8.59 0.98 -1.15
CA SER A 201 -7.80 0.40 -0.06
C SER A 201 -7.45 -1.07 -0.31
N ILE A 202 -6.30 -1.48 0.22
CA ILE A 202 -5.81 -2.87 0.23
C ILE A 202 -5.19 -3.17 1.59
N ASN A 203 -5.14 -4.45 1.92
CA ASN A 203 -4.42 -4.95 3.09
C ASN A 203 -3.26 -5.86 2.64
N VAL A 204 -2.17 -5.84 3.41
CA VAL A 204 -1.06 -6.78 3.27
C VAL A 204 -0.96 -7.60 4.55
N GLU A 205 -1.32 -8.87 4.49
CA GLU A 205 -1.17 -9.82 5.60
C GLU A 205 0.22 -10.47 5.54
N VAL A 206 1.06 -10.13 6.51
CA VAL A 206 2.37 -10.72 6.68
C VAL A 206 2.23 -12.00 7.50
N VAL A 207 2.32 -13.14 6.81
CA VAL A 207 2.17 -14.47 7.40
C VAL A 207 3.50 -15.22 7.37
N PRO A 208 3.96 -15.81 8.49
CA PRO A 208 5.12 -16.68 8.48
C PRO A 208 4.90 -17.87 7.55
N GLU A 209 5.93 -18.33 6.84
CA GLU A 209 5.85 -19.55 6.03
C GLU A 209 5.25 -20.70 6.87
N PRO A 210 4.23 -21.42 6.35
CA PRO A 210 3.67 -22.54 7.05
C PRO A 210 4.76 -23.55 7.45
N ALA A 211 4.85 -23.86 8.75
CA ALA A 211 5.82 -24.82 9.30
C ALA A 211 5.77 -26.21 8.63
N THR A 212 4.73 -26.49 7.85
CA THR A 212 4.62 -27.63 6.94
C THR A 212 5.80 -27.74 5.96
N MET A 213 6.42 -26.65 5.51
CA MET A 213 7.62 -26.73 4.65
C MET A 213 8.82 -27.31 5.41
N ALA A 214 9.02 -26.90 6.66
CA ALA A 214 10.02 -27.50 7.55
C ALA A 214 9.70 -28.96 7.86
N LEU A 215 8.42 -29.31 8.03
CA LEU A 215 7.99 -30.67 8.31
C LEU A 215 8.15 -31.62 7.11
N ILE A 216 7.87 -31.15 5.89
CA ILE A 216 8.11 -31.91 4.66
C ILE A 216 9.61 -32.11 4.45
N GLY A 217 10.43 -31.05 4.64
CA GLY A 217 11.88 -31.15 4.53
C GLY A 217 12.48 -32.16 5.51
N THR A 218 12.08 -32.08 6.79
CA THR A 218 12.51 -33.04 7.81
C THR A 218 11.98 -34.45 7.57
N GLY A 219 10.74 -34.59 7.09
CA GLY A 219 10.14 -35.87 6.70
C GLY A 219 10.92 -36.56 5.57
N VAL A 220 11.26 -35.81 4.52
CA VAL A 220 12.08 -36.32 3.40
C VAL A 220 13.48 -36.68 3.85
N ALA A 221 14.13 -35.84 4.66
CA ALA A 221 15.45 -36.12 5.22
C ALA A 221 15.45 -37.39 6.09
N ALA A 222 14.43 -37.56 6.94
CA ALA A 222 14.25 -38.75 7.77
C ALA A 222 14.04 -40.02 6.91
N MET A 223 13.26 -39.93 5.82
CA MET A 223 13.08 -41.05 4.88
C MET A 223 14.40 -41.40 4.16
N ALA A 224 15.17 -40.40 3.72
CA ALA A 224 16.46 -40.63 3.08
C ALA A 224 17.48 -41.27 4.05
N ALA A 225 17.51 -40.82 5.31
CA ALA A 225 18.36 -41.41 6.35
C ALA A 225 17.97 -42.87 6.67
N ARG A 226 16.66 -43.20 6.69
CA ARG A 226 16.18 -44.56 6.90
C ARG A 226 16.60 -45.51 5.77
N ARG A 227 16.57 -45.05 4.51
CA ARG A 227 16.97 -45.85 3.35
C ARG A 227 18.46 -46.21 3.36
N ARG A 228 19.33 -45.38 3.95
CA ARG A 228 20.77 -45.66 4.07
C ARG A 228 21.13 -46.68 5.16
N ARG A 229 20.22 -46.99 6.08
CA ARG A 229 20.45 -48.02 7.12
C ARG A 229 20.06 -49.43 6.69
N THR A 230 19.46 -49.57 5.50
CA THR A 230 18.96 -50.85 4.97
C THR A 230 19.74 -51.35 3.76
N ALA A 231 20.83 -50.67 3.38
CA ALA A 231 21.85 -51.12 2.44
C ALA A 231 23.14 -51.39 3.23
#